data_AF-A0A445ARM2-F1
#
_entry.id   AF-A0A445ARM2-F1
#
_cell.length_a   1.000
_cell.length_b   1.000
_cell.length_c   1.000
_cell.angle_alpha   90.00
_cell.angle_beta   90.00
_cell.angle_gamma   90.00
#
_symmetry.space_group_name_H-M   'P 1'
#
loop_
_entity.id
_entity.type
_entity.pdbx_description
1 polymer ?
#
loop_
_entity_poly.entity_id
_entity_poly.type
_entity_poly.pdbx_seq_one_letter_code
_entity_poly.pdbx_strand_id
1 'polypeptide(L)'
;MTRSFFRLVARVRLPHRTPKPMTKNDDVFIIHPVRTMASFHSHYHNAFYPSASPLPSLKSSTLFGFEGQRRNMFIQTQPTPNPLSLMFYPEKPVMEVGSADFPNTRSAMNSPLAKSLFRIDGITRVFFGSDFVTLTKSEESSWEFLKPEIFAAIMDFYSSGQPLFLDSKAAAAMDTAIQDDDSATVAMIKELLETRIRPAVQDDGGDIEYRGFDPDTGMVKLRMQGACSGCPSSSVTLKSGIENMLMHYVPEVKGVQQELDAEDEEAAVSGQME
;
A
#
# COMPACT_ATOMS: atom_id res chain seq x y z
N MET A 1 11.19 -42.73 43.63
CA MET A 1 12.48 -42.12 43.25
C MET A 1 12.20 -40.76 42.62
N THR A 2 12.37 -39.70 43.41
CA THR A 2 12.25 -38.29 43.04
C THR A 2 13.50 -37.83 42.29
N ARG A 3 13.35 -37.24 41.10
CA ARG A 3 14.34 -36.31 40.53
C ARG A 3 13.66 -35.24 39.66
N SER A 4 13.71 -34.03 40.22
CA SER A 4 13.41 -32.74 39.61
C SER A 4 14.32 -32.48 38.41
N PHE A 5 13.79 -31.93 37.31
CA PHE A 5 14.58 -31.19 36.34
C PHE A 5 13.89 -29.85 36.05
N PHE A 6 14.63 -28.80 36.38
CA PHE A 6 14.26 -27.40 36.31
C PHE A 6 14.09 -26.91 34.86
N ARG A 7 13.07 -26.07 34.65
CA ARG A 7 12.93 -25.15 33.50
C ARG A 7 14.15 -24.23 33.42
N LEU A 8 14.86 -24.23 32.28
CA LEU A 8 15.81 -23.20 31.92
C LEU A 8 15.19 -22.33 30.81
N VAL A 9 14.63 -21.18 31.19
CA VAL A 9 14.23 -20.15 30.23
C VAL A 9 15.46 -19.30 29.93
N ALA A 10 16.08 -19.53 28.77
CA ALA A 10 17.13 -18.66 28.26
C ALA A 10 16.50 -17.35 27.77
N ARG A 11 16.67 -16.27 28.53
CA ARG A 11 16.35 -14.90 28.11
C ARG A 11 17.43 -14.45 27.12
N VAL A 12 17.13 -14.52 25.82
CA VAL A 12 17.98 -13.91 24.78
C VAL A 12 17.79 -12.38 24.86
N ARG A 13 18.85 -11.66 25.24
CA ARG A 13 18.93 -10.20 25.12
C ARG A 13 19.13 -9.88 23.64
N LEU A 14 18.13 -9.28 23.00
CA LEU A 14 18.28 -8.65 21.69
C LEU A 14 19.27 -7.47 21.81
N PRO A 15 20.19 -7.28 20.84
CA PRO A 15 21.03 -6.10 20.82
C PRO A 15 20.20 -4.86 20.51
N HIS A 16 20.29 -3.84 21.37
CA HIS A 16 19.78 -2.50 21.06
C HIS A 16 20.49 -1.97 19.80
N ARG A 17 19.73 -1.82 18.71
CA ARG A 17 20.20 -1.15 17.50
C ARG A 17 20.10 0.36 17.74
N THR A 18 21.24 1.05 17.64
CA THR A 18 21.28 2.51 17.62
C THR A 18 20.68 3.01 16.30
N PRO A 19 19.90 4.12 16.31
CA PRO A 19 19.33 4.68 15.10
C PRO A 19 20.43 5.22 14.17
N LYS A 20 20.38 4.85 12.89
CA LYS A 20 21.19 5.46 11.83
C LYS A 20 20.76 6.93 11.64
N PRO A 21 21.68 7.85 11.32
CA PRO A 21 21.33 9.25 11.09
C PRO A 21 20.46 9.40 9.84
N MET A 22 19.29 10.01 10.02
CA MET A 22 18.39 10.48 8.95
C MET A 22 19.14 11.49 8.08
N THR A 23 19.34 11.14 6.81
CA THR A 23 19.63 12.12 5.76
C THR A 23 18.35 12.89 5.49
N LYS A 24 18.29 14.15 5.91
CA LYS A 24 17.21 15.09 5.58
C LYS A 24 17.07 15.21 4.06
N ASN A 25 16.03 14.60 3.50
CA ASN A 25 15.37 14.99 2.26
C ASN A 25 13.92 14.48 2.35
N ASP A 26 13.22 14.92 3.39
CA ASP A 26 11.77 14.75 3.51
C ASP A 26 11.13 15.91 2.73
N ASP A 27 10.77 15.66 1.48
CA ASP A 27 9.97 16.59 0.68
C ASP A 27 8.53 16.60 1.22
N VAL A 28 8.29 17.42 2.24
CA VAL A 28 6.98 17.67 2.82
C VAL A 28 6.21 18.62 1.90
N PHE A 29 5.25 18.10 1.13
CA PHE A 29 4.37 18.92 0.30
C PHE A 29 3.04 19.23 1.02
N ILE A 30 2.82 20.51 1.33
CA ILE A 30 1.53 21.03 1.84
C ILE A 30 0.97 22.00 0.80
N ILE A 31 0.01 21.56 0.00
CA ILE A 31 -0.65 22.41 -1.00
C ILE A 31 -1.89 23.05 -0.36
N HIS A 32 -1.89 24.38 -0.27
CA HIS A 32 -3.03 25.16 0.21
C HIS A 32 -3.92 25.58 -0.97
N PRO A 33 -5.26 25.51 -0.87
CA PRO A 33 -6.12 26.01 -1.93
C PRO A 33 -6.07 27.55 -2.01
N VAL A 34 -5.69 28.09 -3.17
CA VAL A 34 -5.72 29.52 -3.48
C VAL A 34 -7.17 29.99 -3.56
N ARG A 35 -7.51 31.02 -2.79
CA ARG A 35 -8.87 31.59 -2.73
C ARG A 35 -9.00 32.70 -3.78
N THR A 36 -9.71 32.44 -4.87
CA THR A 36 -10.14 33.49 -5.81
C THR A 36 -11.21 34.35 -5.14
N MET A 37 -10.89 35.63 -4.85
CA MET A 37 -11.89 36.60 -4.41
C MET A 37 -12.68 37.12 -5.62
N ALA A 38 -13.97 36.78 -5.67
CA ALA A 38 -14.93 37.51 -6.50
C ALA A 38 -15.33 38.79 -5.76
N SER A 39 -14.96 39.94 -6.32
CA SER A 39 -15.37 41.26 -5.84
C SER A 39 -16.74 41.61 -6.45
N PHE A 40 -17.77 41.72 -5.62
CA PHE A 40 -19.06 42.30 -5.99
C PHE A 40 -19.13 43.74 -5.50
N HIS A 41 -19.24 44.69 -6.45
CA HIS A 41 -19.61 46.07 -6.17
C HIS A 41 -21.08 46.13 -5.71
N SER A 42 -21.36 46.90 -4.65
CA SER A 42 -22.72 47.34 -4.32
C SER A 42 -22.73 48.84 -4.06
N HIS A 43 -23.62 49.53 -4.78
CA HIS A 43 -23.84 50.96 -4.70
C HIS A 43 -24.53 51.35 -3.39
N TYR A 44 -24.02 52.41 -2.76
CA TYR A 44 -24.66 53.15 -1.67
C TYR A 44 -25.84 53.97 -2.19
N HIS A 45 -26.98 53.93 -1.50
CA HIS A 45 -27.80 55.12 -1.30
C HIS A 45 -28.60 55.04 0.02
N ASN A 46 -28.45 56.09 0.82
CA ASN A 46 -29.14 56.38 2.08
C ASN A 46 -30.60 56.82 1.85
N ALA A 47 -31.51 56.50 2.78
CA ALA A 47 -32.42 57.47 3.41
C ALA A 47 -33.49 56.83 4.35
N PHE A 48 -33.58 57.42 5.55
CA PHE A 48 -34.79 57.66 6.38
C PHE A 48 -35.47 56.53 7.21
N TYR A 49 -35.45 56.75 8.53
CA TYR A 49 -36.38 56.26 9.59
C TYR A 49 -37.49 57.34 9.84
N PRO A 50 -38.56 57.16 10.66
CA PRO A 50 -38.79 56.17 11.75
C PRO A 50 -40.23 55.60 11.90
N SER A 51 -40.41 54.56 12.74
CA SER A 51 -41.41 54.46 13.84
C SER A 51 -41.76 53.01 14.21
N ALA A 52 -41.99 52.80 15.52
CA ALA A 52 -42.04 51.55 16.28
C ALA A 52 -43.31 50.67 16.11
N SER A 53 -43.14 49.35 16.25
CA SER A 53 -43.88 48.45 17.19
C SER A 53 -43.39 46.98 17.09
N PRO A 54 -43.53 46.14 18.14
CA PRO A 54 -42.74 44.93 18.32
C PRO A 54 -43.37 43.64 17.74
N LEU A 55 -42.54 42.77 17.18
CA LEU A 55 -42.89 41.40 16.74
C LEU A 55 -42.31 40.34 17.72
N PRO A 56 -42.90 39.13 17.77
CA PRO A 56 -42.66 38.17 18.83
C PRO A 56 -41.43 37.27 18.61
N SER A 57 -40.86 36.82 19.73
CA SER A 57 -40.03 35.63 19.94
C SER A 57 -39.77 34.72 18.72
N LEU A 58 -38.59 34.87 18.12
CA LEU A 58 -38.01 33.89 17.21
C LEU A 58 -37.27 32.82 18.00
N LYS A 59 -37.76 31.59 17.88
CA LYS A 59 -37.12 30.37 18.36
C LYS A 59 -35.76 30.21 17.69
N SER A 60 -34.80 29.79 18.51
CA SER A 60 -33.46 29.36 18.15
C SER A 60 -33.49 28.47 16.90
N SER A 61 -33.10 29.01 15.76
CA SER A 61 -32.70 28.20 14.61
C SER A 61 -31.30 27.70 14.91
N THR A 62 -31.21 26.41 15.24
CA THR A 62 -29.98 25.63 15.23
C THR A 62 -29.24 25.94 13.93
N LEU A 63 -28.17 26.73 14.04
CA LEU A 63 -27.17 26.84 12.98
C LEU A 63 -26.56 25.45 12.88
N PHE A 64 -27.05 24.67 11.92
CA PHE A 64 -26.30 23.54 11.40
C PHE A 64 -24.99 24.11 10.88
N GLY A 65 -23.95 24.01 11.71
CA GLY A 65 -22.59 24.24 11.28
C GLY A 65 -22.34 23.27 10.13
N PHE A 66 -22.26 23.81 8.91
CA PHE A 66 -21.46 23.20 7.86
C PHE A 66 -20.02 23.25 8.36
N GLU A 67 -19.66 22.29 9.19
CA GLU A 67 -18.29 21.99 9.54
C GLU A 67 -17.68 21.33 8.30
N GLY A 68 -17.38 22.17 7.30
CA GLY A 68 -16.55 21.81 6.17
C GLY A 68 -15.18 21.49 6.72
N GLN A 69 -15.02 20.25 7.16
CA GLN A 69 -13.78 19.71 7.68
C GLN A 69 -12.80 19.71 6.52
N ARG A 70 -12.02 20.79 6.39
CA ARG A 70 -10.83 20.82 5.54
C ARG A 70 -9.86 19.81 6.11
N ARG A 71 -9.99 18.56 5.70
CA ARG A 71 -8.99 17.54 5.99
C ARG A 71 -7.84 17.82 5.02
N ASN A 72 -6.83 18.53 5.48
CA ASN A 72 -5.52 18.49 4.83
C ASN A 72 -5.08 17.01 4.90
N MET A 73 -5.19 16.30 3.79
CA MET A 73 -4.53 15.01 3.62
C MET A 73 -3.06 15.29 3.35
N PHE A 74 -2.18 14.62 4.10
CA PHE A 74 -0.75 14.64 3.87
C PHE A 74 -0.32 13.27 3.36
N ILE A 75 0.56 13.25 2.37
CA ILE A 75 1.07 12.01 1.77
C ILE A 75 2.59 11.99 1.99
N GLN A 76 3.07 10.98 2.70
CA GLN A 76 4.49 10.75 2.91
C GLN A 76 5.02 9.80 1.84
N THR A 77 6.31 9.90 1.50
CA THR A 77 6.95 8.96 0.57
C THR A 77 8.11 8.25 1.23
N GLN A 78 8.30 6.96 0.92
CA GLN A 78 9.49 6.20 1.36
C GLN A 78 10.10 5.43 0.18
N PRO A 79 11.44 5.42 0.04
CA PRO A 79 12.12 4.65 -0.99
C PRO A 79 12.05 3.15 -0.70
N THR A 80 12.07 2.35 -1.77
CA THR A 80 12.21 0.89 -1.69
C THR A 80 13.60 0.45 -2.15
N PRO A 81 14.02 -0.81 -1.91
CA PRO A 81 15.24 -1.35 -2.52
C PRO A 81 15.22 -1.34 -4.06
N ASN A 82 14.03 -1.30 -4.68
CA ASN A 82 13.86 -1.16 -6.11
C ASN A 82 13.84 0.33 -6.51
N PRO A 83 14.83 0.85 -7.27
CA PRO A 83 14.91 2.26 -7.62
C PRO A 83 13.75 2.75 -8.51
N LEU A 84 13.07 1.82 -9.19
CA LEU A 84 11.90 2.10 -10.01
C LEU A 84 10.62 2.14 -9.18
N SER A 85 10.65 1.78 -7.90
CA SER A 85 9.46 1.72 -7.04
C SER A 85 9.55 2.67 -5.84
N LEU A 86 8.45 3.36 -5.55
CA LEU A 86 8.33 4.30 -4.44
C LEU A 86 7.01 4.08 -3.68
N MET A 87 7.07 4.09 -2.35
CA MET A 87 5.90 3.96 -1.48
C MET A 87 5.31 5.33 -1.14
N PHE A 88 3.98 5.40 -1.10
CA PHE A 88 3.18 6.58 -0.78
C PHE A 88 2.22 6.25 0.37
N TYR A 89 2.27 7.01 1.46
CA TYR A 89 1.50 6.81 2.69
C TYR A 89 0.49 7.95 2.86
N PRO A 90 -0.81 7.74 2.58
CA PRO A 90 -1.85 8.77 2.65
C PRO A 90 -2.38 9.05 4.07
N GLU A 91 -1.72 8.54 5.12
CA GLU A 91 -2.13 8.62 6.53
C GLU A 91 -3.52 8.00 6.83
N LYS A 92 -4.01 7.17 5.91
CA LYS A 92 -5.23 6.37 6.07
C LYS A 92 -4.92 4.94 5.62
N PRO A 93 -5.54 3.93 6.25
CA PRO A 93 -5.49 2.56 5.73
C PRO A 93 -5.93 2.54 4.27
N VAL A 94 -5.14 1.91 3.42
CA VAL A 94 -5.45 1.66 2.02
C VAL A 94 -6.23 0.34 1.94
N MET A 95 -5.62 -0.76 2.39
CA MET A 95 -6.28 -2.06 2.49
C MET A 95 -6.57 -2.40 3.95
N GLU A 96 -7.81 -2.80 4.24
CA GLU A 96 -8.16 -3.30 5.58
C GLU A 96 -7.57 -4.69 5.86
N VAL A 97 -7.52 -5.53 4.81
CA VAL A 97 -7.01 -6.90 4.88
C VAL A 97 -6.28 -7.21 3.58
N GLY A 98 -5.13 -7.90 3.71
CA GLY A 98 -4.33 -8.35 2.58
C GLY A 98 -3.76 -7.20 1.75
N SER A 99 -3.49 -7.51 0.49
CA SER A 99 -2.91 -6.61 -0.49
C SER A 99 -3.57 -6.78 -1.84
N ALA A 100 -3.31 -5.85 -2.76
CA ALA A 100 -3.77 -5.93 -4.14
C ALA A 100 -2.67 -5.46 -5.09
N ASP A 101 -2.37 -6.27 -6.10
CA ASP A 101 -1.34 -6.01 -7.09
C ASP A 101 -1.97 -5.80 -8.47
N PHE A 102 -1.54 -4.73 -9.14
CA PHE A 102 -2.01 -4.36 -10.47
C PHE A 102 -0.79 -4.25 -11.40
N PRO A 103 -0.39 -5.36 -12.07
CA PRO A 103 0.76 -5.37 -12.99
C PRO A 103 0.54 -4.55 -14.26
N ASN A 104 -0.71 -4.19 -14.58
CA ASN A 104 -1.06 -3.48 -15.81
C ASN A 104 -2.38 -2.72 -15.67
N THR A 105 -2.68 -1.86 -16.64
CA THR A 105 -3.91 -1.03 -16.64
C THR A 105 -5.19 -1.87 -16.65
N ARG A 106 -5.16 -3.09 -17.23
CA ARG A 106 -6.35 -3.96 -17.33
C ARG A 106 -6.74 -4.48 -15.96
N SER A 107 -5.78 -4.95 -15.15
CA SER A 107 -6.05 -5.43 -13.79
C SER A 107 -6.55 -4.31 -12.87
N ALA A 108 -6.19 -3.05 -13.13
CA ALA A 108 -6.63 -1.88 -12.37
C ALA A 108 -8.10 -1.47 -12.58
N MET A 109 -8.81 -2.06 -13.55
CA MET A 109 -10.15 -1.62 -13.96
C MET A 109 -11.19 -1.64 -12.84
N ASN A 110 -11.03 -2.51 -11.85
CA ASN A 110 -11.93 -2.63 -10.71
C ASN A 110 -11.60 -1.68 -9.54
N SER A 111 -10.49 -0.92 -9.61
CA SER A 111 -10.09 0.03 -8.58
C SER A 111 -10.05 1.46 -9.13
N PRO A 112 -10.92 2.37 -8.67
CA PRO A 112 -10.90 3.77 -9.11
C PRO A 112 -9.56 4.46 -8.85
N LEU A 113 -8.94 4.18 -7.69
CA LEU A 113 -7.62 4.71 -7.37
C LEU A 113 -6.54 4.18 -8.30
N ALA A 114 -6.45 2.85 -8.49
CA ALA A 114 -5.43 2.24 -9.35
C ALA A 114 -5.59 2.73 -10.79
N LYS A 115 -6.83 2.77 -11.29
CA LYS A 115 -7.15 3.32 -12.61
C LYS A 115 -6.70 4.77 -12.76
N SER A 116 -6.91 5.61 -11.74
CA SER A 116 -6.45 7.01 -11.79
C SER A 116 -4.93 7.11 -11.82
N LEU A 117 -4.23 6.28 -11.05
CA LEU A 117 -2.76 6.25 -11.00
C LEU A 117 -2.15 5.79 -12.33
N PHE A 118 -2.74 4.80 -12.99
CA PHE A 118 -2.32 4.36 -14.33
C PHE A 118 -2.57 5.38 -15.45
N ARG A 119 -3.33 6.46 -15.21
CA ARG A 119 -3.48 7.55 -16.20
C ARG A 119 -2.29 8.51 -16.22
N ILE A 120 -1.45 8.45 -15.19
CA ILE A 120 -0.23 9.23 -15.10
C ILE A 120 0.81 8.54 -15.99
N ASP A 121 1.28 9.26 -17.01
CA ASP A 121 2.26 8.72 -17.96
C ASP A 121 3.56 8.34 -17.23
N GLY A 122 4.08 7.15 -17.54
CA GLY A 122 5.25 6.61 -16.87
C GLY A 122 4.98 5.67 -15.68
N ILE A 123 3.74 5.49 -15.22
CA ILE A 123 3.40 4.47 -14.20
C ILE A 123 3.15 3.11 -14.85
N THR A 124 3.90 2.10 -14.41
CA THR A 124 3.88 0.74 -14.99
C THR A 124 3.27 -0.30 -14.06
N ARG A 125 3.27 -0.08 -12.74
CA ARG A 125 2.62 -0.97 -11.75
C ARG A 125 2.05 -0.17 -10.61
N VAL A 126 0.92 -0.63 -10.08
CA VAL A 126 0.31 -0.12 -8.84
C VAL A 126 0.16 -1.29 -7.88
N PHE A 127 0.52 -1.08 -6.63
CA PHE A 127 0.34 -2.07 -5.57
C PHE A 127 -0.23 -1.41 -4.32
N PHE A 128 -1.21 -2.04 -3.69
CA PHE A 128 -1.83 -1.59 -2.45
C PHE A 128 -1.41 -2.51 -1.30
N GLY A 129 -0.70 -1.93 -0.34
CA GLY A 129 -0.45 -2.52 0.97
C GLY A 129 -1.52 -2.11 1.99
N SER A 130 -1.24 -2.37 3.27
CA SER A 130 -2.16 -2.06 4.38
C SER A 130 -2.40 -0.55 4.52
N ASP A 131 -1.35 0.26 4.61
CA ASP A 131 -1.40 1.71 4.82
C ASP A 131 -0.62 2.51 3.77
N PHE A 132 -0.17 1.85 2.71
CA PHE A 132 0.62 2.45 1.63
C PHE A 132 0.17 2.00 0.24
N VAL A 133 0.54 2.82 -0.74
CA VAL A 133 0.49 2.50 -2.16
C VAL A 133 1.92 2.49 -2.69
N THR A 134 2.35 1.40 -3.30
CA THR A 134 3.62 1.36 -4.05
C THR A 134 3.33 1.60 -5.51
N LEU A 135 4.10 2.49 -6.12
CA LEU A 135 4.07 2.72 -7.57
C LEU A 135 5.41 2.32 -8.15
N THR A 136 5.38 1.63 -9.28
CA THR A 136 6.56 1.39 -10.12
C THR A 136 6.45 2.26 -11.37
N LYS A 137 7.53 2.96 -11.69
CA LYS A 137 7.64 3.78 -12.90
C LYS A 137 8.44 3.06 -14.00
N SER A 138 8.32 3.54 -15.24
CA SER A 138 9.24 3.17 -16.31
C SER A 138 10.66 3.69 -16.03
N GLU A 139 11.66 3.13 -16.74
CA GLU A 139 13.04 3.57 -16.58
C GLU A 139 13.26 5.02 -17.03
N GLU A 140 12.52 5.46 -18.05
CA GLU A 140 12.64 6.78 -18.67
C GLU A 140 12.02 7.92 -17.85
N SER A 141 11.06 7.61 -16.98
CA SER A 141 10.36 8.63 -16.19
C SER A 141 11.14 9.05 -14.95
N SER A 142 10.89 10.27 -14.45
CA SER A 142 11.50 10.79 -13.20
C SER A 142 10.44 11.02 -12.12
N TRP A 143 10.75 10.60 -10.89
CA TRP A 143 9.89 10.82 -9.72
C TRP A 143 9.60 12.30 -9.45
N GLU A 144 10.48 13.21 -9.86
CA GLU A 144 10.30 14.66 -9.68
C GLU A 144 9.07 15.18 -10.42
N PHE A 145 8.76 14.61 -11.59
CA PHE A 145 7.59 14.99 -12.39
C PHE A 145 6.34 14.17 -12.04
N LEU A 146 6.53 12.91 -11.63
CA LEU A 146 5.42 12.02 -11.28
C LEU A 146 4.77 12.39 -9.94
N LYS A 147 5.57 12.78 -8.94
CA LYS A 147 5.09 13.05 -7.57
C LYS A 147 3.91 14.03 -7.52
N PRO A 148 3.95 15.21 -8.17
CA PRO A 148 2.81 16.13 -8.18
C PRO A 148 1.50 15.52 -8.69
N GLU A 149 1.56 14.75 -9.78
CA GLU A 149 0.38 14.11 -10.36
C GLU A 149 -0.15 12.97 -9.48
N ILE A 150 0.76 12.18 -8.90
CA ILE A 150 0.41 11.09 -7.97
C ILE A 150 -0.28 11.65 -6.73
N PHE A 151 0.27 12.71 -6.13
CA PHE A 151 -0.32 13.35 -4.97
C PHE A 151 -1.72 13.87 -5.29
N ALA A 152 -1.91 14.53 -6.44
CA ALA A 152 -3.23 14.98 -6.88
C ALA A 152 -4.21 13.81 -7.01
N ALA A 153 -3.82 12.73 -7.69
CA ALA A 153 -4.67 11.56 -7.89
C ALA A 153 -5.09 10.89 -6.56
N ILE A 154 -4.16 10.71 -5.62
CA ILE A 154 -4.45 10.12 -4.30
C ILE A 154 -5.37 11.05 -3.50
N MET A 155 -5.08 12.35 -3.44
CA MET A 155 -5.90 13.31 -2.71
C MET A 155 -7.31 13.42 -3.28
N ASP A 156 -7.46 13.45 -4.61
CA ASP A 156 -8.76 13.51 -5.28
C ASP A 156 -9.59 12.25 -4.99
N PHE A 157 -8.97 11.06 -5.03
CA PHE A 157 -9.63 9.81 -4.68
C PHE A 157 -10.18 9.86 -3.25
N TYR A 158 -9.34 10.17 -2.25
CA TYR A 158 -9.77 10.20 -0.85
C TYR A 158 -10.76 11.34 -0.53
N SER A 159 -10.75 12.41 -1.32
CA SER A 159 -11.71 13.52 -1.20
C SER A 159 -13.05 13.20 -1.87
N SER A 160 -13.04 12.35 -2.90
CA SER A 160 -14.25 11.94 -3.63
C SER A 160 -15.14 10.98 -2.85
N GLY A 161 -14.57 10.23 -1.89
CA GLY A 161 -15.29 9.19 -1.14
C GLY A 161 -15.64 7.96 -1.98
N GLN A 162 -15.01 7.78 -3.16
CA GLN A 162 -15.17 6.58 -3.96
C GLN A 162 -14.63 5.34 -3.21
N PRO A 163 -15.24 4.17 -3.42
CA PRO A 163 -14.72 2.93 -2.85
C PRO A 163 -13.38 2.57 -3.51
N LEU A 164 -12.49 1.91 -2.77
CA LEU A 164 -11.22 1.43 -3.32
C LEU A 164 -11.41 0.38 -4.41
N PHE A 165 -12.47 -0.42 -4.31
CA PHE A 165 -12.90 -1.39 -5.31
C PHE A 165 -14.37 -1.17 -5.67
N LEU A 166 -14.71 -1.28 -6.95
CA LEU A 166 -16.10 -1.18 -7.41
C LEU A 166 -16.89 -2.43 -7.02
N ASP A 167 -16.26 -3.60 -7.07
CA ASP A 167 -16.85 -4.85 -6.61
C ASP A 167 -16.44 -5.20 -5.18
N SER A 168 -17.43 -5.39 -4.30
CA SER A 168 -17.22 -5.69 -2.87
C SER A 168 -16.57 -7.05 -2.59
N LYS A 169 -16.39 -7.90 -3.61
CA LYS A 169 -15.71 -9.21 -3.50
C LYS A 169 -14.22 -9.17 -3.85
N ALA A 170 -13.70 -8.04 -4.32
CA ALA A 170 -12.35 -7.94 -4.85
C ALA A 170 -11.28 -7.59 -3.81
N ALA A 171 -11.64 -7.52 -2.53
CA ALA A 171 -10.73 -7.12 -1.47
C ALA A 171 -10.11 -8.34 -0.77
N ALA A 172 -8.79 -8.27 -0.62
CA ALA A 172 -7.87 -9.16 0.10
C ALA A 172 -7.44 -10.45 -0.63
N ALA A 173 -6.15 -10.51 -0.98
CA ALA A 173 -5.45 -11.79 -1.08
C ALA A 173 -5.54 -12.52 0.28
N MET A 174 -6.27 -13.64 0.30
CA MET A 174 -6.39 -14.56 1.45
C MET A 174 -5.65 -15.88 1.20
N ASP A 175 -4.60 -15.82 0.39
CA ASP A 175 -3.81 -16.97 -0.07
C ASP A 175 -3.14 -17.74 1.08
N THR A 176 -2.87 -17.06 2.19
CA THR A 176 -2.31 -17.65 3.43
C THR A 176 -3.36 -18.09 4.44
N ALA A 177 -4.66 -17.98 4.15
CA ALA A 177 -5.70 -18.49 5.04
C ALA A 177 -5.53 -20.00 5.22
N ILE A 178 -5.41 -20.44 6.49
CA ILE A 178 -5.32 -21.85 6.84
C ILE A 178 -6.69 -22.47 6.67
N GLN A 179 -6.77 -23.51 5.84
CA GLN A 179 -7.98 -24.28 5.57
C GLN A 179 -7.95 -25.61 6.31
N ASP A 180 -9.12 -26.22 6.51
CA ASP A 180 -9.25 -27.50 7.23
C ASP A 180 -8.56 -28.68 6.51
N ASP A 181 -8.37 -28.57 5.20
CA ASP A 181 -7.70 -29.57 4.35
C ASP A 181 -6.19 -29.32 4.16
N ASP A 182 -5.65 -28.23 4.72
CA ASP A 182 -4.21 -27.98 4.68
C ASP A 182 -3.45 -29.04 5.49
N SER A 183 -2.35 -29.54 4.93
CA SER A 183 -1.41 -30.36 5.69
C SER A 183 -0.74 -29.54 6.79
N ALA A 184 -0.25 -30.19 7.85
CA ALA A 184 0.50 -29.51 8.90
C ALA A 184 1.71 -28.71 8.35
N THR A 185 2.35 -29.23 7.30
CA THR A 185 3.44 -28.54 6.60
C THR A 185 2.95 -27.28 5.89
N VAL A 186 1.84 -27.34 5.16
CA VAL A 186 1.25 -26.18 4.47
C VAL A 186 0.81 -25.12 5.47
N ALA A 187 0.15 -25.51 6.55
CA ALA A 187 -0.25 -24.59 7.62
C ALA A 187 0.97 -23.88 8.24
N MET A 188 2.07 -24.60 8.49
CA MET A 188 3.32 -24.01 9.00
C MET A 188 3.98 -23.06 7.99
N ILE A 189 3.98 -23.40 6.70
CA ILE A 189 4.46 -22.51 5.64
C ILE A 189 3.64 -21.22 5.66
N LYS A 190 2.31 -21.32 5.58
CA LYS A 190 1.40 -20.16 5.58
C LYS A 190 1.60 -19.28 6.82
N GLU A 191 1.74 -19.87 8.01
CA GLU A 191 2.02 -19.14 9.25
C GLU A 191 3.35 -18.37 9.19
N LEU A 192 4.43 -18.99 8.68
CA LEU A 192 5.71 -18.33 8.54
C LEU A 192 5.69 -17.20 7.51
N LEU A 193 5.00 -17.41 6.39
CA LEU A 193 4.80 -16.37 5.39
C LEU A 193 4.14 -15.15 6.03
N GLU A 194 3.02 -15.35 6.72
CA GLU A 194 2.22 -14.27 7.31
C GLU A 194 2.93 -13.56 8.46
N THR A 195 3.56 -14.31 9.37
CA THR A 195 4.06 -13.74 10.64
C THR A 195 5.47 -13.18 10.56
N ARG A 196 6.27 -13.56 9.56
CA ARG A 196 7.68 -13.18 9.47
C ARG A 196 8.11 -12.64 8.13
N ILE A 197 7.65 -13.24 7.04
CA ILE A 197 8.14 -12.90 5.70
C ILE A 197 7.38 -11.70 5.14
N ARG A 198 6.05 -11.75 5.06
CA ARG A 198 5.23 -10.65 4.53
C ARG A 198 5.50 -9.32 5.21
N PRO A 199 5.66 -9.21 6.55
CA PRO A 199 6.01 -7.95 7.18
C PRO A 199 7.30 -7.32 6.62
N ALA A 200 8.35 -8.14 6.45
CA ALA A 200 9.61 -7.66 5.91
C ALA A 200 9.51 -7.30 4.42
N VAL A 201 8.70 -8.02 3.65
CA VAL A 201 8.48 -7.74 2.22
C VAL A 201 7.65 -6.48 2.01
N GLN A 202 6.66 -6.24 2.87
CA GLN A 202 5.84 -5.04 2.85
C GLN A 202 6.62 -3.80 3.27
N ASP A 203 7.57 -3.92 4.20
CA ASP A 203 8.53 -2.85 4.51
C ASP A 203 9.37 -2.44 3.27
N ASP A 204 9.60 -3.38 2.35
CA ASP A 204 10.27 -3.15 1.06
C ASP A 204 9.30 -2.72 -0.06
N GLY A 205 8.01 -2.51 0.24
CA GLY A 205 7.01 -2.00 -0.68
C GLY A 205 6.38 -3.03 -1.62
N GLY A 206 6.49 -4.32 -1.31
CA GLY A 206 5.86 -5.39 -2.08
C GLY A 206 5.09 -6.37 -1.21
N ASP A 207 4.80 -7.53 -1.79
CA ASP A 207 4.23 -8.67 -1.06
C ASP A 207 4.57 -9.97 -1.78
N ILE A 208 4.20 -11.09 -1.17
CA ILE A 208 4.23 -12.40 -1.78
C ILE A 208 2.86 -13.04 -1.73
N GLU A 209 2.56 -13.83 -2.75
CA GLU A 209 1.36 -14.65 -2.80
C GLU A 209 1.76 -16.12 -2.86
N TYR A 210 1.23 -16.89 -1.93
CA TYR A 210 1.38 -18.33 -1.86
C TYR A 210 0.58 -19.01 -2.97
N ARG A 211 1.28 -19.75 -3.84
CA ARG A 211 0.69 -20.48 -4.97
C ARG A 211 0.58 -21.99 -4.73
N GLY A 212 1.27 -22.51 -3.72
CA GLY A 212 1.17 -23.91 -3.32
C GLY A 212 2.48 -24.49 -2.83
N PHE A 213 2.40 -25.75 -2.40
CA PHE A 213 3.54 -26.55 -1.98
C PHE A 213 3.43 -27.93 -2.64
N ASP A 214 4.51 -28.36 -3.27
CA ASP A 214 4.63 -29.70 -3.84
C ASP A 214 5.30 -30.61 -2.79
N PRO A 215 4.58 -31.58 -2.21
CA PRO A 215 5.11 -32.46 -1.18
C PRO A 215 6.12 -33.50 -1.72
N ASP A 216 6.08 -33.82 -3.02
CA ASP A 216 6.98 -34.81 -3.62
C ASP A 216 8.36 -34.20 -3.87
N THR A 217 8.41 -32.94 -4.31
CA THR A 217 9.65 -32.21 -4.57
C THR A 217 10.13 -31.36 -3.39
N GLY A 218 9.24 -31.02 -2.47
CA GLY A 218 9.48 -30.10 -1.36
C GLY A 218 9.54 -28.62 -1.80
N MET A 219 8.97 -28.28 -2.96
CA MET A 219 9.05 -26.93 -3.53
C MET A 219 7.86 -26.06 -3.13
N VAL A 220 8.13 -24.88 -2.59
CA VAL A 220 7.12 -23.84 -2.33
C VAL A 220 7.02 -22.91 -3.53
N LYS A 221 5.82 -22.71 -4.08
CA LYS A 221 5.57 -21.79 -5.19
C LYS A 221 5.05 -20.47 -4.65
N LEU A 222 5.70 -19.37 -5.04
CA LEU A 222 5.33 -18.01 -4.66
C LEU A 222 5.26 -17.08 -5.87
N ARG A 223 4.30 -16.17 -5.92
CA ARG A 223 4.30 -15.02 -6.84
C ARG A 223 4.76 -13.77 -6.08
N MET A 224 5.68 -13.02 -6.68
CA MET A 224 6.16 -11.74 -6.11
C MET A 224 5.27 -10.59 -6.59
N GLN A 225 4.90 -9.69 -5.70
CA GLN A 225 3.99 -8.57 -5.96
C GLN A 225 4.65 -7.22 -5.62
N GLY A 226 4.10 -6.12 -6.15
CA GLY A 226 4.58 -4.76 -5.89
C GLY A 226 6.05 -4.54 -6.26
N ALA A 227 6.80 -3.85 -5.40
CA ALA A 227 8.21 -3.50 -5.64
C ALA A 227 9.13 -4.72 -5.85
N CYS A 228 8.73 -5.89 -5.35
CA CYS A 228 9.48 -7.14 -5.42
C CYS A 228 9.33 -7.85 -6.78
N SER A 229 8.38 -7.43 -7.61
CA SER A 229 8.16 -7.99 -8.94
C SER A 229 8.95 -7.23 -10.01
N GLY A 230 9.46 -7.95 -11.01
CA GLY A 230 10.13 -7.34 -12.18
C GLY A 230 11.55 -6.78 -11.95
N CYS A 231 12.14 -6.91 -10.77
CA CYS A 231 13.52 -6.47 -10.49
C CYS A 231 14.46 -7.69 -10.35
N PRO A 232 15.37 -7.97 -11.31
CA PRO A 232 16.22 -9.18 -11.29
C PRO A 232 17.13 -9.28 -10.07
N SER A 233 17.63 -8.15 -9.57
CA SER A 233 18.51 -8.13 -8.39
C SER A 233 17.74 -8.34 -7.09
N SER A 234 16.56 -7.75 -6.97
CA SER A 234 15.71 -7.84 -5.79
C SER A 234 15.02 -9.20 -5.70
N SER A 235 14.57 -9.76 -6.84
CA SER A 235 13.89 -11.06 -6.88
C SER A 235 14.81 -12.20 -6.44
N VAL A 236 16.07 -12.21 -6.89
CA VAL A 236 17.05 -13.23 -6.48
C VAL A 236 17.34 -13.14 -4.98
N THR A 237 17.66 -11.95 -4.48
CA THR A 237 18.01 -11.75 -3.06
C THR A 237 16.85 -12.10 -2.14
N LEU A 238 15.65 -11.61 -2.48
CA LEU A 238 14.43 -11.86 -1.70
C LEU A 238 14.08 -13.35 -1.71
N LYS A 239 14.08 -13.98 -2.89
CA LYS A 239 13.81 -15.42 -3.03
C LYS A 239 14.76 -16.23 -2.16
N SER A 240 16.07 -15.97 -2.22
CA SER A 240 17.05 -16.66 -1.38
C SER A 240 16.82 -16.41 0.11
N GLY A 241 16.43 -15.20 0.51
CA GLY A 241 16.06 -14.89 1.90
C GLY A 241 14.87 -15.74 2.38
N ILE A 242 13.80 -15.78 1.59
CA ILE A 242 12.58 -16.55 1.88
C ILE A 242 12.90 -18.05 1.94
N GLU A 243 13.61 -18.56 0.94
CA GLU A 243 14.00 -19.97 0.84
C GLU A 243 14.79 -20.43 2.06
N ASN A 244 15.82 -19.66 2.45
CA ASN A 244 16.62 -19.96 3.64
C ASN A 244 15.78 -19.98 4.92
N MET A 245 14.83 -19.05 5.06
CA MET A 245 13.94 -19.02 6.22
C MET A 245 13.01 -20.23 6.26
N LEU A 246 12.35 -20.55 5.14
CA LEU A 246 11.42 -21.67 5.06
C LEU A 246 12.14 -23.00 5.29
N MET A 247 13.28 -23.24 4.65
CA MET A 247 14.07 -24.46 4.85
C MET A 247 14.59 -24.61 6.29
N HIS A 248 14.82 -23.51 7.01
CA HIS A 248 15.27 -23.55 8.40
C HIS A 248 14.17 -23.98 9.36
N TYR A 249 12.95 -23.48 9.17
CA TYR A 249 11.83 -23.73 10.08
C TYR A 249 10.93 -24.91 9.66
N VAL A 250 10.94 -25.29 8.37
CA VAL A 250 10.11 -26.36 7.79
C VAL A 250 11.02 -27.35 7.05
N PRO A 251 11.47 -28.44 7.71
CA PRO A 251 12.43 -29.40 7.14
C PRO A 251 12.00 -30.08 5.83
N GLU A 252 10.70 -30.15 5.57
CA GLU A 252 10.09 -30.67 4.35
C GLU A 252 10.33 -29.77 3.14
N VAL A 253 10.53 -28.47 3.35
CA VAL A 253 10.82 -27.52 2.27
C VAL A 253 12.26 -27.70 1.80
N LYS A 254 12.44 -27.86 0.49
CA LYS A 254 13.73 -28.01 -0.20
C LYS A 254 14.11 -26.83 -1.06
N GLY A 255 13.16 -25.95 -1.37
CA GLY A 255 13.41 -24.75 -2.15
C GLY A 255 12.15 -23.93 -2.40
N VAL A 256 12.35 -22.76 -3.00
CA VAL A 256 11.28 -21.87 -3.46
C VAL A 256 11.34 -21.75 -4.98
N GLN A 257 10.18 -21.75 -5.62
CA GLN A 257 10.02 -21.44 -7.03
C GLN A 257 9.19 -20.17 -7.18
N GLN A 258 9.70 -19.22 -7.96
CA GLN A 258 8.91 -18.05 -8.33
C GLN A 258 8.00 -18.43 -9.50
N GLU A 259 6.71 -18.15 -9.36
CA GLU A 259 5.73 -18.24 -10.43
C GLU A 259 5.49 -16.83 -10.98
N LEU A 260 5.53 -16.71 -12.31
CA LEU A 260 5.17 -15.50 -13.04
C LEU A 260 3.81 -15.77 -13.68
N ASP A 261 2.92 -14.78 -13.71
CA ASP A 261 1.65 -14.97 -14.41
C ASP A 261 1.93 -14.96 -15.93
N ALA A 262 1.10 -15.67 -16.71
CA ALA A 262 1.24 -15.75 -18.16
C ALA A 262 1.22 -14.37 -18.87
N GLU A 263 0.59 -13.36 -18.25
CA GLU A 263 0.58 -11.98 -18.76
C GLU A 263 1.92 -11.25 -18.50
N ASP A 264 2.69 -11.66 -17.48
CA ASP A 264 4.02 -11.12 -17.18
C ASP A 264 5.11 -11.75 -18.08
N GLU A 265 4.88 -12.96 -18.61
CA GLU A 265 5.81 -13.62 -19.53
C GLU A 265 5.91 -12.88 -20.87
N GLU A 266 4.80 -12.37 -21.43
CA GLU A 266 4.82 -11.62 -22.70
C GLU A 266 5.63 -10.31 -22.58
N ALA A 267 5.54 -9.61 -21.45
CA ALA A 267 6.29 -8.39 -21.19
C ALA A 267 7.79 -8.66 -20.95
N ALA A 268 8.13 -9.76 -20.28
CA ALA A 268 9.52 -10.18 -20.02
C ALA A 268 10.25 -10.63 -21.30
N VAL A 269 9.53 -11.27 -22.24
CA VAL A 269 10.08 -11.73 -23.52
C VAL A 269 10.30 -10.57 -24.50
N SER A 270 9.45 -9.53 -24.47
CA SER A 270 9.64 -8.36 -25.32
C SER A 270 10.85 -7.49 -24.94
N GLY A 271 11.28 -7.48 -23.68
CA GLY A 271 12.41 -6.69 -23.19
C GLY A 271 13.80 -7.32 -23.39
N GLN A 272 13.88 -8.57 -23.86
CA GLN A 272 15.16 -9.27 -24.10
C GLN A 272 15.58 -9.31 -25.58
N MET A 273 14.87 -8.60 -26.46
CA MET A 273 15.14 -8.56 -27.90
C MET A 273 15.60 -7.20 -28.45
N GLU A 274 15.94 -6.23 -27.60
CA GLU A 274 16.61 -4.98 -28.00
C GLU A 274 18.07 -4.91 -27.55
#